data_AF-A0A951P080-F1
#
_entry.id   AF-A0A951P080-F1
#
_cell.length_a   1.000
_cell.length_b   1.000
_cell.length_c   1.000
_cell.angle_alpha   90.00
_cell.angle_beta   90.00
_cell.angle_gamma   90.00
#
_symmetry.space_group_name_H-M   'P 1'
#
loop_
_entity.id
_entity.type
_entity.pdbx_description
1 polymer ?
#
loop_
_entity_poly.entity_id
_entity_poly.type
_entity_poly.pdbx_seq_one_letter_code
_entity_poly.pdbx_strand_id
1 'polypeptide(L)'
;MRNLFSKRTQSDSDDLTLVVEKLRLRAYASFLVVVLVGILLTNLFANIDLNDSLLMQVFGFNNICVYFDYPPSTYVLPFLWAITLVLMLQYMVAHWLQMSAQVEQGTLNRKLYVILTRMKLFEAFTVVSFSTIFAVSPEGWNHTLFIHTAPFFLLQVGLISQAISNTLHGTKSGYWRRLGLPAWFNKTAIVYCILFSIIVFFKILSATNAMAGSPWWHQTDLLKRVAQGFDRMFFFLAVVVPMVKMAYLAYYRSDKLEVVHLTVSSIKQALLRKSIQ
;
A
#
# COMPACT_ATOMS: atom_id res chain seq x y z
N MET A 1 -5.41 39.29 33.84
CA MET A 1 -5.43 39.35 32.36
C MET A 1 -4.02 39.06 31.86
N ARG A 2 -3.76 37.81 31.47
CA ARG A 2 -2.45 37.36 30.97
C ARG A 2 -2.37 37.64 29.48
N ASN A 3 -1.27 38.28 29.06
CA ASN A 3 -0.90 38.51 27.66
C ASN A 3 -1.03 37.22 26.84
N LEU A 4 -2.10 37.13 26.04
CA LEU A 4 -2.43 36.03 25.13
C LEU A 4 -2.08 36.32 23.66
N PHE A 5 -1.22 37.30 23.42
CA PHE A 5 -0.73 37.62 22.08
C PHE A 5 0.80 37.64 22.06
N SER A 6 1.39 36.47 22.28
CA SER A 6 2.68 36.18 21.67
C SER A 6 2.45 36.08 20.17
N LYS A 7 2.73 37.19 19.48
CA LYS A 7 2.83 37.27 18.03
C LYS A 7 3.79 36.15 17.60
N ARG A 8 3.23 35.08 17.04
CA ARG A 8 3.96 34.11 16.24
C ARG A 8 4.55 34.92 15.10
N THR A 9 5.82 35.32 15.21
CA THR A 9 6.61 35.76 14.07
C THR A 9 6.81 34.53 13.22
N GLN A 10 5.77 34.24 12.45
CA GLN A 10 5.74 33.32 11.35
C GLN A 10 6.69 33.91 10.31
N SER A 11 7.98 33.65 10.52
CA SER A 11 8.92 33.59 9.41
C SER A 11 8.37 32.49 8.52
N ASP A 12 7.67 32.88 7.46
CA ASP A 12 7.31 32.03 6.32
C ASP A 12 8.61 31.53 5.66
N SER A 13 9.37 30.69 6.37
CA SER A 13 10.33 29.83 5.69
C SER A 13 9.50 28.86 4.86
N ASP A 14 9.81 28.79 3.57
CA ASP A 14 9.24 27.87 2.57
C ASP A 14 9.54 26.39 2.93
N ASP A 15 9.15 25.95 4.13
CA ASP A 15 9.44 24.65 4.68
C ASP A 15 8.30 23.70 4.36
N LEU A 16 8.61 22.66 3.59
CA LEU A 16 7.65 21.62 3.25
C LEU A 16 7.49 20.67 4.45
N THR A 17 6.30 20.65 5.05
CA THR A 17 5.97 19.75 6.16
C THR A 17 5.27 18.48 5.66
N LEU A 18 5.85 17.32 5.94
CA LEU A 18 5.28 16.02 5.59
C LEU A 18 4.85 15.26 6.85
N VAL A 19 3.60 14.82 6.89
CA VAL A 19 3.07 13.95 7.96
C VAL A 19 2.81 12.56 7.38
N VAL A 20 3.67 11.60 7.71
CA VAL A 20 3.73 10.28 7.08
C VAL A 20 2.39 9.56 7.12
N GLU A 21 1.73 9.51 8.29
CA GLU A 21 0.46 8.79 8.43
C GLU A 21 -0.70 9.47 7.67
N LYS A 22 -0.66 10.80 7.50
CA LYS A 22 -1.65 11.52 6.67
C LYS A 22 -1.42 11.26 5.19
N LEU A 23 -0.16 11.24 4.73
CA LEU A 23 0.17 10.88 3.35
C LEU A 23 -0.25 9.45 3.04
N ARG A 24 0.00 8.51 3.97
CA ARG A 24 -0.48 7.13 3.85
C ARG A 24 -1.99 7.06 3.74
N LEU A 25 -2.73 7.76 4.60
CA LEU A 25 -4.19 7.81 4.54
C LEU A 25 -4.69 8.32 3.17
N ARG A 26 -4.09 9.39 2.65
CA ARG A 26 -4.44 9.94 1.32
C ARG A 26 -4.16 8.95 0.20
N ALA A 27 -3.02 8.27 0.23
CA ALA A 27 -2.66 7.28 -0.78
C ALA A 27 -3.62 6.07 -0.79
N TYR A 28 -4.01 5.57 0.38
CA TYR A 28 -5.01 4.51 0.47
C TYR A 28 -6.42 4.97 0.07
N ALA A 29 -6.79 6.21 0.44
CA ALA A 29 -8.07 6.78 0.02
C ALA A 29 -8.13 6.96 -1.51
N SER A 30 -7.05 7.41 -2.15
CA SER A 30 -7.02 7.53 -3.61
C SER A 30 -7.07 6.16 -4.30
N PHE A 31 -6.43 5.13 -3.73
CA PHE A 31 -6.58 3.75 -4.23
C PHE A 31 -8.04 3.27 -4.11
N LEU A 32 -8.72 3.57 -3.01
CA LEU A 32 -10.13 3.23 -2.87
C LEU A 32 -11.00 3.94 -3.91
N VAL A 33 -10.67 5.19 -4.29
CA VAL A 33 -11.34 5.88 -5.40
C VAL A 33 -11.13 5.15 -6.72
N VAL A 34 -9.91 4.70 -7.04
CA VAL A 34 -9.64 3.88 -8.24
C VAL A 34 -10.54 2.63 -8.25
N VAL A 35 -10.62 1.93 -7.13
CA VAL A 35 -11.45 0.72 -6.99
C VAL A 35 -12.93 1.03 -7.21
N LEU A 36 -13.46 2.04 -6.52
CA LEU A 36 -14.89 2.41 -6.61
C LEU A 36 -15.28 2.88 -8.00
N VAL A 37 -14.43 3.69 -8.65
CA VAL A 37 -14.66 4.12 -10.03
C VAL A 37 -14.62 2.93 -10.98
N GLY A 38 -13.69 1.98 -10.81
CA GLY A 38 -13.63 0.77 -11.63
C GLY A 38 -14.90 -0.08 -11.52
N ILE A 39 -15.38 -0.30 -10.29
CA ILE A 39 -16.64 -1.02 -10.04
C ILE A 39 -17.81 -0.29 -10.72
N LEU A 40 -17.90 1.03 -10.55
CA LEU A 40 -18.97 1.84 -11.13
C LEU A 40 -18.95 1.78 -12.66
N LEU A 41 -17.80 2.00 -13.28
CA LEU A 41 -17.67 2.03 -14.73
C LEU A 41 -17.97 0.67 -15.36
N THR A 42 -17.47 -0.41 -14.75
CA THR A 42 -17.70 -1.77 -15.26
C THR A 42 -19.18 -2.14 -15.18
N ASN A 43 -19.82 -1.90 -14.03
CA ASN A 43 -21.22 -2.28 -13.83
C ASN A 43 -22.21 -1.45 -14.66
N LEU A 44 -21.89 -0.18 -14.96
CA LEU A 44 -22.79 0.70 -15.72
C LEU A 44 -22.57 0.63 -17.24
N PHE A 45 -21.35 0.33 -17.70
CA PHE A 45 -20.99 0.54 -19.12
C PHE A 45 -20.35 -0.65 -19.83
N ALA A 46 -19.71 -1.60 -19.12
CA ALA A 46 -18.91 -2.63 -19.79
C ALA A 46 -19.74 -3.74 -20.45
N ASN A 47 -21.03 -3.89 -20.12
CA ASN A 47 -21.93 -4.93 -20.64
C ASN A 47 -21.31 -6.35 -20.62
N ILE A 48 -20.58 -6.67 -19.55
CA ILE A 48 -19.93 -7.98 -19.38
C ILE A 48 -20.76 -8.89 -18.47
N ASP A 49 -20.77 -10.19 -18.77
CA ASP A 49 -21.24 -11.18 -17.81
C ASP A 49 -20.09 -11.58 -16.87
N LEU A 50 -20.18 -11.13 -15.62
CA LEU A 50 -19.20 -11.48 -14.59
C LEU A 50 -19.19 -12.98 -14.27
N ASN A 51 -20.25 -13.72 -14.58
CA ASN A 51 -20.29 -15.17 -14.35
C ASN A 51 -19.55 -15.96 -15.45
N ASP A 52 -19.20 -15.31 -16.56
CA ASP A 52 -18.44 -15.91 -17.67
C ASP A 52 -17.19 -15.10 -18.02
N SER A 53 -16.63 -14.39 -17.04
CA SER A 53 -15.36 -13.69 -17.22
C SER A 53 -14.19 -14.68 -17.34
N LEU A 54 -13.08 -14.24 -17.95
CA LEU A 54 -11.85 -15.03 -18.00
C LEU A 54 -11.35 -15.42 -16.60
N LEU A 55 -11.49 -14.53 -15.62
CA LEU A 55 -11.11 -14.81 -14.23
C LEU A 55 -12.03 -15.87 -13.61
N MET A 56 -13.32 -15.84 -13.91
CA MET A 56 -14.26 -16.89 -13.47
C MET A 56 -13.90 -18.24 -14.10
N GLN A 57 -13.57 -18.27 -15.39
CA GLN A 57 -13.19 -19.49 -16.10
C GLN A 57 -11.88 -20.10 -15.57
N VAL A 58 -10.87 -19.27 -15.27
CA VAL A 58 -9.56 -19.76 -14.82
C VAL A 58 -9.52 -19.99 -13.30
N PHE A 59 -9.94 -19.01 -12.51
CA PHE A 59 -9.81 -19.05 -11.04
C PHE A 59 -11.06 -19.59 -10.35
N GLY A 60 -12.22 -19.61 -11.01
CA GLY A 60 -13.50 -19.96 -10.40
C GLY A 60 -14.11 -18.86 -9.53
N PHE A 61 -13.54 -17.65 -9.55
CA PHE A 61 -14.08 -16.45 -8.91
C PHE A 61 -13.48 -15.18 -9.54
N ASN A 62 -14.22 -14.08 -9.43
CA ASN A 62 -13.69 -12.75 -9.76
C ASN A 62 -13.02 -12.13 -8.54
N ASN A 63 -11.76 -11.71 -8.72
CA ASN A 63 -11.10 -10.79 -7.81
C ASN A 63 -11.36 -9.34 -8.25
N ILE A 64 -10.86 -8.36 -7.49
CA ILE A 64 -11.10 -6.94 -7.75
C ILE A 64 -10.59 -6.46 -9.12
N CYS A 65 -9.59 -7.12 -9.72
CA CYS A 65 -9.02 -6.71 -10.99
C CYS A 65 -10.00 -6.84 -12.15
N VAL A 66 -11.03 -7.69 -12.05
CA VAL A 66 -12.06 -7.81 -13.10
C VAL A 66 -12.70 -6.45 -13.44
N TYR A 67 -12.78 -5.54 -12.46
CA TYR A 67 -13.37 -4.21 -12.64
C TYR A 67 -12.42 -3.21 -13.31
N PHE A 68 -11.18 -3.62 -13.58
CA PHE A 68 -10.14 -2.82 -14.22
C PHE A 68 -9.89 -3.24 -15.67
N ASP A 69 -10.36 -4.43 -16.04
CA ASP A 69 -9.94 -5.13 -17.27
C ASP A 69 -10.71 -4.72 -18.52
N TYR A 70 -11.88 -4.08 -18.36
CA TYR A 70 -12.82 -3.80 -19.45
C TYR A 70 -13.05 -2.30 -19.67
N PRO A 71 -13.22 -1.84 -20.92
CA PRO A 71 -13.67 -0.48 -21.20
C PRO A 71 -15.01 -0.15 -20.52
N PRO A 72 -15.20 1.08 -20.01
CA PRO A 72 -14.30 2.23 -20.09
C PRO A 72 -13.25 2.30 -18.95
N SER A 73 -13.20 1.33 -18.03
CA SER A 73 -12.25 1.33 -16.91
C SER A 73 -10.79 1.37 -17.39
N THR A 74 -10.46 0.65 -18.46
CA THR A 74 -9.12 0.63 -19.06
C THR A 74 -8.65 1.99 -19.58
N TYR A 75 -9.55 2.93 -19.84
CA TYR A 75 -9.21 4.30 -20.28
C TYR A 75 -9.10 5.29 -19.11
N VAL A 76 -9.92 5.11 -18.08
CA VAL A 76 -10.05 6.07 -16.97
C VAL A 76 -9.12 5.74 -15.81
N LEU A 77 -9.03 4.46 -15.44
CA LEU A 77 -8.28 4.04 -14.27
C LEU A 77 -6.76 4.23 -14.35
N PRO A 78 -6.08 4.12 -15.52
CA PRO A 78 -4.64 4.42 -15.59
C PRO A 78 -4.32 5.84 -15.09
N PHE A 79 -5.16 6.82 -15.43
CA PHE A 79 -5.00 8.20 -14.98
C PHE A 79 -5.18 8.34 -13.46
N LEU A 80 -6.25 7.76 -12.89
CA LEU A 80 -6.48 7.77 -11.45
C LEU A 80 -5.41 6.99 -10.68
N TRP A 81 -4.90 5.90 -11.29
CA TRP A 81 -3.79 5.13 -10.76
C TRP A 81 -2.49 5.96 -10.73
N ALA A 82 -2.20 6.74 -11.76
CA ALA A 82 -1.01 7.61 -11.77
C ALA A 82 -1.01 8.60 -10.58
N ILE A 83 -2.17 9.18 -10.25
CA ILE A 83 -2.33 10.04 -9.06
C ILE A 83 -2.06 9.23 -7.79
N THR A 84 -2.66 8.04 -7.69
CA THR A 84 -2.47 7.14 -6.54
C THR A 84 -1.01 6.72 -6.38
N LEU A 85 -0.33 6.41 -7.48
CA LEU A 85 1.07 6.02 -7.51
C LEU A 85 1.96 7.14 -6.96
N VAL A 86 1.75 8.38 -7.39
CA VAL A 86 2.48 9.54 -6.86
C VAL A 86 2.27 9.67 -5.34
N LEU A 87 1.04 9.56 -4.85
CA LEU A 87 0.75 9.64 -3.41
C LEU A 87 1.39 8.50 -2.62
N MET A 88 1.36 7.28 -3.15
CA MET A 88 2.02 6.11 -2.53
C MET A 88 3.53 6.31 -2.45
N LEU A 89 4.17 6.77 -3.53
CA LEU A 89 5.62 7.04 -3.57
C LEU A 89 5.99 8.19 -2.63
N GLN A 90 5.21 9.27 -2.58
CA GLN A 90 5.41 10.37 -1.63
C GLN A 90 5.36 9.88 -0.18
N TYR A 91 4.38 9.03 0.16
CA TYR A 91 4.31 8.40 1.48
C TYR A 91 5.57 7.56 1.78
N MET A 92 6.01 6.72 0.84
CA MET A 92 7.17 5.85 1.04
C MET A 92 8.45 6.67 1.24
N VAL A 93 8.64 7.74 0.47
CA VAL A 93 9.77 8.68 0.61
C VAL A 93 9.70 9.39 1.95
N ALA A 94 8.55 9.94 2.34
CA ALA A 94 8.38 10.62 3.62
C ALA A 94 8.67 9.69 4.81
N HIS A 95 8.20 8.43 4.73
CA HIS A 95 8.48 7.43 5.75
C HIS A 95 9.98 7.06 5.79
N TRP A 96 10.63 6.94 4.63
CA TRP A 96 12.07 6.71 4.56
C TRP A 96 12.89 7.85 5.19
N LEU A 97 12.52 9.11 4.90
CA LEU A 97 13.14 10.29 5.51
C LEU A 97 12.95 10.32 7.03
N GLN A 98 11.74 10.01 7.51
CA GLN A 98 11.46 9.88 8.95
C GLN A 98 12.37 8.84 9.60
N MET A 99 12.53 7.66 8.98
CA MET A 99 13.41 6.61 9.50
C MET A 99 14.89 7.05 9.51
N SER A 100 15.34 7.80 8.50
CA SER A 100 16.70 8.35 8.46
C SER A 100 16.94 9.31 9.63
N ALA A 101 16.02 10.25 9.86
CA ALA A 101 16.11 11.19 10.98
C ALA A 101 16.11 10.46 12.34
N GLN A 102 15.34 9.38 12.47
CA GLN A 102 15.32 8.57 13.70
C GLN A 102 16.63 7.81 13.96
N VAL A 103 17.39 7.45 12.92
CA VAL A 103 18.74 6.89 13.08
C VAL A 103 19.69 7.95 13.62
N GLU A 104 19.64 9.17 13.08
CA GLU A 104 20.45 10.30 13.55
C GLU A 104 20.14 10.64 15.01
N GLN A 105 18.87 10.54 15.42
CA GLN A 105 18.42 10.73 16.80
C GLN A 105 18.70 9.53 17.72
N GLY A 106 19.25 8.43 17.20
CA GLY A 106 19.52 7.21 17.98
C GLY A 106 18.27 6.43 18.40
N THR A 107 17.08 6.80 17.91
CA THR A 107 15.83 6.09 18.25
C THR A 107 15.58 4.87 17.37
N LEU A 108 16.27 4.78 16.22
CA LEU A 108 16.22 3.62 15.32
C LEU A 108 17.62 3.04 15.09
N ASN A 109 17.74 1.72 15.23
CA ASN A 109 18.99 1.00 14.98
C ASN A 109 19.38 1.05 13.49
N ARG A 110 20.64 1.35 13.17
CA ARG A 110 21.17 1.42 11.79
C ARG A 110 21.01 0.13 10.99
N LYS A 111 21.19 -1.05 11.59
CA LYS A 111 20.97 -2.35 10.92
C LYS A 111 19.51 -2.50 10.51
N LEU A 112 18.60 -2.14 11.41
CA LEU A 112 17.16 -2.17 11.13
C LEU A 112 16.78 -1.15 10.05
N TYR A 113 17.36 0.04 10.07
CA TYR A 113 17.17 1.05 9.02
C TYR A 113 17.55 0.54 7.62
N VAL A 114 18.66 -0.19 7.48
CA VAL A 114 19.04 -0.80 6.18
C VAL A 114 17.99 -1.81 5.72
N ILE A 115 17.50 -2.66 6.62
CA ILE A 115 16.43 -3.63 6.30
C ILE A 115 15.17 -2.89 5.86
N LEU A 116 14.70 -1.90 6.65
CA LEU A 116 13.49 -1.14 6.35
C LEU A 116 13.64 -0.34 5.04
N THR A 117 14.83 0.19 4.74
CA THR A 117 15.09 0.88 3.46
C THR A 117 14.94 -0.08 2.29
N ARG A 118 15.52 -1.29 2.37
CA ARG A 118 15.35 -2.32 1.32
C ARG A 118 13.89 -2.72 1.14
N MET A 119 13.14 -2.85 2.24
CA MET A 119 11.70 -3.10 2.20
C MET A 119 10.94 -1.95 1.51
N LYS A 120 11.26 -0.68 1.79
CA LYS A 120 10.63 0.46 1.11
C LYS A 120 10.95 0.52 -0.39
N LEU A 121 12.17 0.18 -0.79
CA LEU A 121 12.54 0.07 -2.21
C LEU A 121 11.75 -1.03 -2.90
N PHE A 122 11.64 -2.21 -2.28
CA PHE A 122 10.81 -3.30 -2.78
C PHE A 122 9.33 -2.90 -2.88
N GLU A 123 8.78 -2.29 -1.83
CA GLU A 123 7.40 -1.78 -1.80
C GLU A 123 7.16 -0.77 -2.94
N ALA A 124 8.07 0.18 -3.16
CA ALA A 124 8.02 1.13 -4.26
C ALA A 124 8.02 0.43 -5.62
N PHE A 125 8.90 -0.55 -5.81
CA PHE A 125 8.93 -1.37 -7.02
C PHE A 125 7.61 -2.11 -7.25
N THR A 126 7.01 -2.68 -6.20
CA THR A 126 5.74 -3.42 -6.33
C THR A 126 4.58 -2.52 -6.77
N VAL A 127 4.47 -1.30 -6.23
CA VAL A 127 3.42 -0.35 -6.64
C VAL A 127 3.66 0.17 -8.05
N VAL A 128 4.91 0.47 -8.44
CA VAL A 128 5.20 0.86 -9.83
C VAL A 128 4.85 -0.26 -10.79
N SER A 129 5.24 -1.50 -10.48
CA SER A 129 4.96 -2.68 -11.30
C SER A 129 3.46 -2.93 -11.48
N PHE A 130 2.65 -2.65 -10.45
CA PHE A 130 1.19 -2.80 -10.55
C PHE A 130 0.56 -1.98 -11.68
N SER A 131 1.21 -0.91 -12.14
CA SER A 131 0.73 -0.12 -13.29
C SER A 131 0.55 -0.97 -14.56
N THR A 132 1.27 -2.08 -14.69
CA THR A 132 1.17 -3.01 -15.83
C THR A 132 -0.24 -3.59 -16.00
N ILE A 133 -1.02 -3.76 -14.92
CA ILE A 133 -2.38 -4.32 -15.04
C ILE A 133 -3.31 -3.42 -15.87
N PHE A 134 -3.04 -2.11 -15.88
CA PHE A 134 -3.80 -1.12 -16.65
C PHE A 134 -3.32 -1.00 -18.09
N ALA A 135 -2.10 -1.48 -18.38
CA ALA A 135 -1.51 -1.43 -19.71
C ALA A 135 -1.77 -2.72 -20.51
N VAL A 136 -1.99 -3.85 -19.82
CA VAL A 136 -2.17 -5.16 -20.45
C VAL A 136 -3.46 -5.78 -19.96
N SER A 137 -4.47 -5.82 -20.82
CA SER A 137 -5.71 -6.56 -20.55
C SER A 137 -5.45 -8.07 -20.62
N PRO A 138 -6.14 -8.88 -19.80
CA PRO A 138 -6.02 -10.33 -19.85
C PRO A 138 -6.86 -10.89 -21.01
N GLU A 139 -6.19 -11.38 -22.05
CA GLU A 139 -6.79 -11.87 -23.30
C GLU A 139 -6.49 -13.36 -23.45
N GLY A 140 -7.35 -14.19 -22.88
CA GLY A 140 -7.18 -15.65 -22.90
C GLY A 140 -6.05 -16.15 -21.99
N TRP A 141 -6.08 -17.46 -21.75
CA TRP A 141 -5.22 -18.11 -20.76
C TRP A 141 -3.73 -18.03 -21.14
N ASN A 142 -3.37 -18.43 -22.36
CA ASN A 142 -1.97 -18.63 -22.77
C ASN A 142 -1.29 -17.40 -23.38
N HIS A 143 -1.93 -16.23 -23.33
CA HIS A 143 -1.42 -15.02 -23.98
C HIS A 143 -0.97 -13.99 -22.95
N THR A 144 -1.90 -13.22 -22.37
CA THR A 144 -1.54 -12.10 -21.48
C THR A 144 -1.97 -12.28 -20.02
N LEU A 145 -2.67 -13.37 -19.67
CA LEU A 145 -3.15 -13.57 -18.31
C LEU A 145 -2.03 -13.54 -17.26
N PHE A 146 -0.88 -14.17 -17.54
CA PHE A 146 0.24 -14.20 -16.61
C PHE A 146 0.88 -12.83 -16.41
N ILE A 147 1.17 -12.10 -17.49
CA ILE A 147 1.78 -10.76 -17.42
C ILE A 147 0.82 -9.74 -16.79
N HIS A 148 -0.49 -9.94 -16.93
CA HIS A 148 -1.51 -9.17 -16.22
C HIS A 148 -1.56 -9.52 -14.72
N THR A 149 -1.47 -10.81 -14.37
CA THR A 149 -1.66 -11.29 -12.99
C THR A 149 -0.41 -11.12 -12.11
N ALA A 150 0.79 -11.30 -12.65
CA ALA A 150 2.04 -11.27 -11.89
C ALA A 150 2.28 -9.93 -11.16
N PRO A 151 2.03 -8.75 -11.75
CA PRO A 151 2.09 -7.47 -11.04
C PRO A 151 1.14 -7.38 -9.83
N PHE A 152 -0.05 -7.98 -9.93
CA PHE A 152 -0.97 -8.05 -8.80
C PHE A 152 -0.44 -8.96 -7.69
N PHE A 153 0.13 -10.12 -8.01
CA PHE A 153 0.79 -10.97 -7.01
C PHE A 153 1.94 -10.22 -6.32
N LEU A 154 2.76 -9.53 -7.10
CA LEU A 154 3.86 -8.75 -6.58
C LEU A 154 3.37 -7.63 -5.65
N LEU A 155 2.30 -6.92 -6.01
CA LEU A 155 1.66 -5.94 -5.12
C LEU A 155 1.19 -6.58 -3.81
N GLN A 156 0.58 -7.76 -3.84
CA GLN A 156 0.14 -8.44 -2.61
C GLN A 156 1.31 -8.72 -1.66
N VAL A 157 2.45 -9.18 -2.19
CA VAL A 157 3.68 -9.37 -1.40
C VAL A 157 4.25 -8.03 -0.91
N GLY A 158 4.21 -7.00 -1.75
CA GLY A 158 4.56 -5.63 -1.38
C GLY A 158 3.73 -5.10 -0.21
N LEU A 159 2.43 -5.38 -0.18
CA LEU A 159 1.54 -4.98 0.91
C LEU A 159 1.83 -5.73 2.22
N ILE A 160 2.22 -7.00 2.16
CA ILE A 160 2.76 -7.72 3.34
C ILE A 160 4.04 -7.05 3.83
N SER A 161 4.99 -6.79 2.91
CA SER A 161 6.23 -6.08 3.24
C SER A 161 5.92 -4.76 3.94
N GLN A 162 4.96 -3.99 3.41
CA GLN A 162 4.51 -2.74 4.01
C GLN A 162 3.89 -2.93 5.39
N ALA A 163 3.08 -3.96 5.61
CA ALA A 163 2.52 -4.28 6.92
C ALA A 163 3.63 -4.60 7.94
N ILE A 164 4.59 -5.43 7.56
CA ILE A 164 5.72 -5.85 8.39
C ILE A 164 6.65 -4.67 8.66
N SER A 165 7.06 -3.91 7.64
CA SER A 165 7.99 -2.79 7.78
C SER A 165 7.45 -1.71 8.69
N ASN A 166 6.16 -1.36 8.55
CA ASN A 166 5.49 -0.41 9.44
C ASN A 166 5.36 -0.93 10.88
N THR A 167 5.17 -2.25 11.05
CA THR A 167 5.09 -2.87 12.38
C THR A 167 6.45 -2.93 13.06
N LEU A 168 7.49 -3.31 12.33
CA LEU A 168 8.88 -3.30 12.82
C LEU A 168 9.32 -1.88 13.17
N HIS A 169 9.09 -0.92 12.28
CA HIS A 169 9.37 0.50 12.55
C HIS A 169 8.64 0.99 13.79
N GLY A 170 7.31 0.84 13.84
CA GLY A 170 6.48 1.32 14.93
C GLY A 170 6.86 0.76 16.30
N THR A 171 7.19 -0.53 16.36
CA THR A 171 7.57 -1.22 17.59
C THR A 171 9.02 -0.97 18.02
N LYS A 172 9.97 -1.05 17.09
CA LYS A 172 11.41 -1.00 17.40
C LYS A 172 11.96 0.41 17.53
N SER A 173 11.40 1.39 16.83
CA SER A 173 11.78 2.81 17.02
C SER A 173 11.19 3.42 18.29
N GLY A 174 10.24 2.72 18.94
CA GLY A 174 9.42 3.27 20.01
C GLY A 174 8.36 4.28 19.54
N TYR A 175 8.17 4.46 18.23
CA TYR A 175 7.20 5.41 17.66
C TYR A 175 5.78 5.21 18.20
N TRP A 176 5.27 3.98 18.22
CA TRP A 176 3.91 3.73 18.73
C TRP A 176 3.78 3.99 20.24
N ARG A 177 4.87 3.87 20.99
CA ARG A 177 4.91 4.24 22.41
C ARG A 177 4.84 5.76 22.59
N ARG A 178 5.56 6.53 21.76
CA ARG A 178 5.48 8.01 21.75
C ARG A 178 4.09 8.51 21.37
N LEU A 179 3.39 7.80 20.49
CA LEU A 179 1.98 8.06 20.19
C LEU A 179 1.03 7.73 21.36
N GLY A 180 1.50 7.08 22.42
CA GLY A 180 0.68 6.64 23.55
C GLY A 180 -0.26 5.49 23.20
N LEU A 181 0.13 4.63 22.26
CA LEU A 181 -0.63 3.42 21.95
C LEU A 181 -0.39 2.34 23.02
N PRO A 182 -1.43 1.58 23.40
CA PRO A 182 -1.31 0.55 24.42
C PRO A 182 -0.47 -0.64 23.93
N ALA A 183 0.17 -1.37 24.86
CA ALA A 183 1.07 -2.49 24.52
C ALA A 183 0.40 -3.62 23.72
N TRP A 184 -0.92 -3.83 23.89
CA TRP A 184 -1.67 -4.81 23.11
C TRP A 184 -1.68 -4.47 21.61
N PHE A 185 -1.55 -3.19 21.24
CA PHE A 185 -1.51 -2.74 19.85
C PHE A 185 -0.35 -3.38 19.07
N ASN A 186 0.80 -3.58 19.74
CA ASN A 186 1.95 -4.27 19.15
C ASN A 186 1.63 -5.73 18.83
N LYS A 187 0.97 -6.42 19.78
CA LYS A 187 0.59 -7.83 19.62
C LYS A 187 -0.42 -7.99 18.49
N THR A 188 -1.44 -7.12 18.43
CA THR A 188 -2.44 -7.14 17.36
C THR A 188 -1.83 -6.84 15.99
N ALA A 189 -0.84 -5.94 15.91
CA ALA A 189 -0.15 -5.68 14.65
C ALA A 189 0.68 -6.89 14.16
N ILE A 190 1.31 -7.62 15.07
CA ILE A 190 2.03 -8.86 14.72
C ILE A 190 1.05 -9.94 14.23
N VAL A 191 -0.07 -10.15 14.94
CA VAL A 191 -1.12 -11.09 14.52
C VAL A 191 -1.68 -10.71 13.15
N TYR A 192 -1.92 -9.41 12.91
CA TYR A 192 -2.32 -8.90 11.61
C TYR A 192 -1.32 -9.26 10.50
N CYS A 193 -0.02 -9.05 10.70
CA CYS A 193 1.01 -9.40 9.73
C CYS A 193 1.05 -10.91 9.42
N ILE A 194 0.87 -11.76 10.42
CA ILE A 194 0.85 -13.23 10.26
C ILE A 194 -0.38 -13.65 9.44
N LEU A 195 -1.57 -13.21 9.86
CA LEU A 195 -2.82 -13.52 9.15
C LEU A 195 -2.79 -13.03 7.72
N PHE A 196 -2.31 -11.79 7.50
CA PHE A 196 -2.24 -11.22 6.16
C PHE A 196 -1.27 -12.00 5.27
N SER A 197 -0.13 -12.43 5.81
CA SER A 197 0.83 -13.28 5.09
C SER A 197 0.22 -14.63 4.69
N ILE A 198 -0.48 -15.30 5.62
CA ILE A 198 -1.13 -16.60 5.35
C ILE A 198 -2.15 -16.47 4.21
N ILE A 199 -2.98 -15.42 4.25
CA ILE A 199 -4.03 -15.20 3.27
C ILE A 199 -3.44 -14.96 1.87
N VAL A 200 -2.44 -14.07 1.76
CA VAL A 200 -1.78 -13.80 0.48
C VAL A 200 -1.05 -15.03 -0.04
N PHE A 201 -0.35 -15.78 0.82
CA PHE A 201 0.36 -16.99 0.41
C PHE A 201 -0.60 -18.03 -0.17
N PHE A 202 -1.72 -18.29 0.52
CA PHE A 202 -2.77 -19.15 0.00
C PHE A 202 -3.28 -18.65 -1.36
N LYS A 203 -3.62 -17.36 -1.48
CA LYS A 203 -4.13 -16.78 -2.74
C LYS A 203 -3.17 -16.95 -3.90
N ILE A 204 -1.89 -16.63 -3.72
CA ILE A 204 -0.89 -16.74 -4.78
C ILE A 204 -0.71 -18.20 -5.20
N LEU A 205 -0.66 -19.14 -4.24
CA LEU A 205 -0.57 -20.56 -4.57
C LEU A 205 -1.81 -21.06 -5.32
N SER A 206 -3.02 -20.73 -4.84
CA SER A 206 -4.28 -21.12 -5.50
C SER A 206 -4.41 -20.57 -6.91
N ALA A 207 -4.07 -19.29 -7.11
CA ALA A 207 -4.12 -18.66 -8.42
C ALA A 207 -3.02 -19.16 -9.35
N THR A 208 -1.82 -19.44 -8.84
CA THR A 208 -0.73 -20.06 -9.62
C THR A 208 -1.12 -21.47 -10.06
N ASN A 209 -1.71 -22.28 -9.16
CA ASN A 209 -2.21 -23.61 -9.50
C ASN A 209 -3.28 -23.54 -10.60
N ALA A 210 -4.25 -22.62 -10.47
CA ALA A 210 -5.28 -22.40 -11.48
C ALA A 210 -4.70 -22.03 -12.85
N MET A 211 -3.81 -21.03 -12.91
CA MET A 211 -3.14 -20.63 -14.15
C MET A 211 -2.24 -21.70 -14.76
N ALA A 212 -1.71 -22.63 -13.95
CA ALA A 212 -0.89 -23.73 -14.43
C ALA A 212 -1.69 -24.94 -14.92
N GLY A 213 -3.03 -24.86 -14.91
CA GLY A 213 -3.91 -25.95 -15.35
C GLY A 213 -4.26 -26.94 -14.24
N SER A 214 -4.20 -26.48 -12.99
CA SER A 214 -4.48 -27.27 -11.80
C SER A 214 -3.58 -28.51 -11.61
N PRO A 215 -2.25 -28.43 -11.79
CA PRO A 215 -1.37 -29.60 -11.74
C PRO A 215 -1.21 -30.18 -10.33
N TRP A 216 -1.40 -29.36 -9.29
CA TRP A 216 -1.20 -29.80 -7.90
C TRP A 216 -2.51 -30.22 -7.22
N TRP A 217 -3.63 -29.57 -7.55
CA TRP A 217 -4.96 -29.93 -7.06
C TRP A 217 -6.05 -29.39 -7.98
N HIS A 218 -7.18 -30.10 -8.06
CA HIS A 218 -8.34 -29.64 -8.82
C HIS A 218 -9.09 -28.52 -8.09
N GLN A 219 -9.57 -27.53 -8.85
CA GLN A 219 -10.40 -26.43 -8.34
C GLN A 219 -11.84 -26.90 -8.13
N THR A 220 -12.08 -27.63 -7.03
CA THR A 220 -13.43 -28.04 -6.61
C THR A 220 -14.28 -26.82 -6.23
N ASP A 221 -15.60 -26.97 -6.24
CA ASP A 221 -16.52 -25.87 -5.89
C ASP A 221 -16.30 -25.36 -4.45
N LEU A 222 -15.94 -26.27 -3.53
CA LEU A 222 -15.55 -25.89 -2.17
C LEU A 222 -14.31 -25.00 -2.19
N LEU A 223 -13.27 -25.40 -2.95
CA LEU A 223 -12.03 -24.64 -3.01
C LEU A 223 -12.22 -23.26 -3.66
N LYS A 224 -13.06 -23.17 -4.71
CA LYS A 224 -13.43 -21.89 -5.34
C LYS A 224 -14.10 -20.95 -4.33
N ARG A 225 -15.05 -21.45 -3.51
CA ARG A 225 -15.70 -20.66 -2.45
C ARG A 225 -14.72 -20.23 -1.36
N VAL A 226 -13.81 -21.12 -0.94
CA VAL A 226 -12.75 -20.78 0.02
C VAL A 226 -11.83 -19.71 -0.56
N ALA A 227 -11.41 -19.84 -1.81
CA ALA A 227 -10.57 -18.86 -2.49
C ALA A 227 -11.25 -17.49 -2.62
N GLN A 228 -12.54 -17.46 -2.94
CA GLN A 228 -13.33 -16.23 -2.93
C GLN A 228 -13.41 -15.61 -1.51
N GLY A 229 -13.56 -16.43 -0.47
CA GLY A 229 -13.50 -15.98 0.93
C GLY A 229 -12.16 -15.33 1.27
N PHE A 230 -11.05 -15.98 0.91
CA PHE A 230 -9.70 -15.45 1.08
C PHE A 230 -9.47 -14.17 0.28
N ASP A 231 -10.08 -14.05 -0.92
CA ASP A 231 -10.01 -12.83 -1.72
C ASP A 231 -10.66 -11.63 -1.02
N ARG A 232 -11.85 -11.83 -0.44
CA ARG A 232 -12.54 -10.81 0.36
C ARG A 232 -11.77 -10.45 1.63
N MET A 233 -11.23 -11.44 2.33
CA MET A 233 -10.38 -11.21 3.50
C MET A 233 -9.11 -10.45 3.14
N PHE A 234 -8.48 -10.78 2.01
CA PHE A 234 -7.34 -10.04 1.48
C PHE A 234 -7.71 -8.57 1.30
N PHE A 235 -8.81 -8.25 0.61
CA PHE A 235 -9.21 -6.87 0.39
C PHE A 235 -9.43 -6.12 1.72
N PHE A 236 -10.12 -6.76 2.67
CA PHE A 236 -10.34 -6.20 4.00
C PHE A 236 -9.02 -5.91 4.74
N LEU A 237 -8.09 -6.87 4.77
CA LEU A 237 -6.80 -6.70 5.44
C LEU A 237 -5.85 -5.76 4.70
N ALA A 238 -5.90 -5.73 3.38
CA ALA A 238 -5.03 -4.92 2.54
C ALA A 238 -5.44 -3.45 2.56
N VAL A 239 -6.74 -3.15 2.53
CA VAL A 239 -7.27 -1.80 2.34
C VAL A 239 -7.93 -1.27 3.62
N VAL A 240 -8.94 -1.98 4.13
CA VAL A 240 -9.80 -1.48 5.21
C VAL A 240 -9.02 -1.34 6.51
N VAL A 241 -8.29 -2.36 6.94
CA VAL A 241 -7.55 -2.34 8.21
C VAL A 241 -6.49 -1.21 8.25
N PRO A 242 -5.60 -1.05 7.25
CA PRO A 242 -4.68 0.08 7.20
C PRO A 242 -5.39 1.42 7.19
N MET A 243 -6.47 1.59 6.42
CA MET A 243 -7.22 2.85 6.38
C MET A 243 -7.82 3.22 7.74
N VAL A 244 -8.48 2.28 8.41
CA VAL A 244 -9.06 2.50 9.74
C VAL A 244 -7.97 2.85 10.74
N LYS A 245 -6.85 2.13 10.73
CA LYS A 245 -5.70 2.44 11.59
C LYS A 245 -5.19 3.87 11.33
N MET A 246 -5.00 4.24 10.07
CA MET A 246 -4.48 5.57 9.70
C MET A 246 -5.46 6.68 10.04
N ALA A 247 -6.76 6.49 9.80
CA ALA A 247 -7.80 7.42 10.18
C ALA A 247 -7.84 7.63 11.70
N TYR A 248 -7.75 6.54 12.48
CA TYR A 248 -7.65 6.61 13.94
C TYR A 248 -6.45 7.44 14.39
N LEU A 249 -5.25 7.19 13.84
CA LEU A 249 -4.05 7.96 14.19
C LEU A 249 -4.16 9.43 13.78
N ALA A 250 -4.68 9.69 12.57
CA ALA A 250 -4.84 11.03 12.04
C ALA A 250 -5.89 11.86 12.80
N TYR A 251 -6.90 11.22 13.38
CA TYR A 251 -7.96 11.91 14.12
C TYR A 251 -7.66 12.02 15.62
N TYR A 252 -7.33 10.90 16.28
CA TYR A 252 -7.20 10.84 17.74
C TYR A 252 -5.78 11.03 18.26
N ARG A 253 -4.76 11.00 17.39
CA ARG A 253 -3.34 11.14 17.77
C ARG A 253 -2.61 12.21 16.94
N SER A 254 -3.37 13.13 16.34
CA SER A 254 -2.88 14.12 15.38
C SER A 254 -1.77 15.03 15.93
N ASP A 255 -1.86 15.37 17.22
CA ASP A 255 -0.94 16.19 17.99
C ASP A 255 0.41 15.50 18.25
N LYS A 256 0.44 14.17 18.17
CA LYS A 256 1.63 13.34 18.44
C LYS A 256 2.29 12.80 17.18
N LEU A 257 1.70 13.04 16.00
CA LEU A 257 2.26 12.57 14.75
C LEU A 257 3.58 13.28 14.47
N GLU A 258 4.63 12.50 14.23
CA GLU A 258 5.93 13.03 13.82
C GLU A 258 5.80 13.73 12.46
N VAL A 259 6.41 14.92 12.37
CA VAL A 259 6.43 15.76 11.18
C VAL A 259 7.84 15.80 10.63
N VAL A 260 7.99 15.52 9.34
CA VAL A 260 9.26 15.69 8.61
C VAL A 260 9.25 17.09 8.01
N HIS A 261 10.21 17.92 8.43
CA HIS A 261 10.41 19.27 7.92
C HIS A 261 11.52 19.24 6.86
N LEU A 262 11.19 19.64 5.63
CA LEU A 262 12.15 19.79 4.55
C LEU A 262 12.44 21.27 4.37
N THR A 263 13.66 21.67 4.73
CA THR A 263 14.14 23.05 4.58
C THR A 263 14.99 23.15 3.31
N VAL A 264 14.82 24.22 2.51
CA VAL A 264 15.59 24.43 1.27
C VAL A 264 17.11 24.45 1.54
N SER A 265 17.51 24.96 2.71
CA SER A 265 18.92 24.99 3.15
C SER A 265 19.51 23.59 3.33
N SER A 266 18.75 22.64 3.88
CA SER A 266 19.20 21.25 4.06
C SER A 266 19.42 20.53 2.72
N ILE A 267 18.58 20.80 1.72
CA ILE A 267 18.73 20.24 0.37
C ILE A 267 20.01 20.75 -0.28
N LYS A 268 20.26 22.07 -0.23
CA LYS A 268 21.49 22.67 -0.76
C LYS A 268 22.74 22.10 -0.08
N GLN A 269 22.74 21.96 1.25
CA GLN A 269 23.88 21.39 1.97
C GLN A 269 24.14 19.92 1.64
N ALA A 270 23.08 19.10 1.49
CA ALA A 270 23.22 17.71 1.10
C ALA A 270 23.80 17.55 -0.32
N LEU A 271 23.38 18.41 -1.26
CA LEU A 271 23.93 18.44 -2.62
C LEU A 271 25.40 18.85 -2.63
N LEU A 272 25.78 19.87 -1.84
CA LEU A 272 27.16 20.35 -1.76
C LEU A 272 28.11 19.31 -1.15
N ARG A 273 27.70 18.58 -0.10
CA ARG A 273 28.56 17.54 0.52
C ARG A 273 28.89 16.39 -0.43
N LYS A 274 28.01 16.06 -1.37
CA LYS A 274 28.26 15.02 -2.38
C LYS A 274 29.18 15.50 -3.52
N SER A 275 29.36 16.80 -3.72
CA SER A 275 30.23 17.34 -4.78
C SER A 275 31.73 17.40 -4.41
N ILE A 276 32.06 17.12 -3.15
CA ILE A 276 33.43 17.24 -2.59
C ILE A 276 34.06 15.86 -2.31
N GLN A 277 33.34 14.77 -2.61
CA GLN A 277 33.85 13.39 -2.54
C GLN A 277 33.96 12.80 -3.94
#